data_AF-K1SD28-F1
#
_entry.id   AF-K1SD28-F1
#
_cell.length_a   1.000
_cell.length_b   1.000
_cell.length_c   1.000
_cell.angle_alpha   90.00
_cell.angle_beta   90.00
_cell.angle_gamma   90.00
#
_symmetry.space_group_name_H-M   'P 1'
#
loop_
_entity.id
_entity.type
_entity.pdbx_description
1 polymer ?
#
loop_
_entity_poly.entity_id
_entity_poly.type
_entity_poly.pdbx_seq_one_letter_code
_entity_poly.pdbx_strand_id
1 'polypeptide(L)' 'YRDRTLLDKTGALQSLLSGISAAGASVVTITQSRPENGTAQVEVTVRTGTMQMTVEEMLTRLARQSFVVEVHRGT' A
#
# COMPACT_ATOMS: atom_id res chain seq x y z
N TYR A 1 -6.68 -4.54 -18.00
CA TYR A 1 -5.33 -4.67 -17.42
C TYR A 1 -4.82 -3.28 -17.16
N ARG A 2 -4.73 -2.85 -15.89
CA ARG A 2 -4.20 -1.54 -15.53
C ARG A 2 -3.30 -1.71 -14.32
N ASP A 3 -2.00 -1.58 -14.56
CA ASP A 3 -0.99 -1.32 -13.54
C ASP A 3 -1.34 -0.01 -12.81
N ARG A 4 -1.11 0.05 -11.49
CA ARG A 4 -1.55 1.17 -10.66
C ARG A 4 -0.47 1.69 -9.74
N THR A 5 -0.51 3.00 -9.59
CA THR A 5 0.62 3.83 -9.21
C THR A 5 0.44 4.40 -7.81
N LEU A 6 1.38 4.13 -6.90
CA LEU A 6 1.47 4.83 -5.63
C LEU A 6 2.19 6.18 -5.83
N LEU A 7 1.76 7.22 -5.12
CA LEU A 7 2.30 8.57 -5.30
C LEU A 7 3.24 8.86 -4.14
N ASP A 8 4.52 8.50 -4.30
CA ASP A 8 5.54 8.72 -3.29
C ASP A 8 5.97 10.20 -3.26
N LYS A 9 5.22 11.01 -2.50
CA LYS A 9 5.83 12.15 -1.82
C LYS A 9 6.71 11.57 -0.73
N THR A 10 8.02 11.77 -0.83
CA THR A 10 9.08 11.27 0.07
C THR A 10 8.55 10.85 1.45
N GLY A 11 8.40 9.54 1.69
CA GLY A 11 7.89 8.99 2.94
C GLY A 11 6.59 8.16 2.82
N ALA A 12 6.02 8.04 1.62
CA ALA A 12 4.76 7.35 1.41
C ALA A 12 4.91 5.83 1.58
N LEU A 13 6.02 5.24 1.13
CA LEU A 13 6.27 3.81 1.29
C LEU A 13 6.36 3.42 2.78
N GLN A 14 7.11 4.17 3.58
CA GLN A 14 7.29 3.87 5.00
C GLN A 14 5.95 3.94 5.74
N SER A 15 5.13 4.92 5.38
CA SER A 15 3.82 5.12 6.00
C SER A 15 2.79 4.08 5.55
N LEU A 16 2.87 3.62 4.29
CA LEU A 16 2.12 2.47 3.78
C LEU A 16 2.46 1.20 4.56
N LEU A 17 3.75 0.90 4.72
CA LEU A 17 4.20 -0.28 5.48
C LEU A 17 3.77 -0.21 6.94
N SER A 18 3.84 0.98 7.55
CA SER A 18 3.33 1.20 8.90
C SER A 18 1.82 0.96 8.99
N GLY A 19 1.04 1.39 8.00
CA GLY A 19 -0.41 1.17 7.95
C GLY A 19 -0.77 -0.32 7.82
N ILE A 20 -0.05 -1.06 6.97
CA ILE A 20 -0.20 -2.51 6.81
C ILE A 20 0.15 -3.24 8.11
N SER A 21 1.28 -2.89 8.74
CA SER A 21 1.69 -3.48 10.01
C SER A 21 0.70 -3.17 11.14
N ALA A 22 0.15 -1.95 11.20
CA ALA A 22 -0.85 -1.57 12.20
C ALA A 22 -2.17 -2.32 12.02
N ALA A 23 -2.49 -2.76 10.80
CA ALA A 23 -3.63 -3.62 10.53
C ALA A 23 -3.40 -5.09 10.95
N GLY A 24 -2.16 -5.44 11.34
CA GLY A 24 -1.76 -6.81 11.68
C GLY A 24 -1.41 -7.66 10.46
N ALA A 25 -1.23 -7.06 9.29
CA ALA A 25 -0.79 -7.75 8.09
C ALA A 25 0.75 -7.83 8.03
N SER A 26 1.27 -8.95 7.52
CA SER A 26 2.70 -9.15 7.30
C SER A 26 3.06 -8.92 5.85
N VAL A 27 3.99 -8.01 5.57
CA VAL A 27 4.51 -7.77 4.22
C VAL A 27 5.41 -8.93 3.79
N VAL A 28 5.17 -9.47 2.60
CA VAL A 28 5.94 -10.58 2.00
C VAL A 28 6.91 -10.04 0.97
N THR A 29 6.40 -9.22 0.05
CA THR A 29 7.16 -8.61 -1.04
C THR A 29 6.75 -7.16 -1.21
N ILE A 30 7.71 -6.35 -1.64
CA ILE A 30 7.53 -4.97 -2.05
C ILE A 30 8.25 -4.83 -3.38
N THR A 31 7.54 -4.40 -4.41
CA THR A 31 8.11 -4.01 -5.69
C THR A 31 7.84 -2.54 -5.89
N GLN A 32 8.88 -1.72 -6.08
CA GLN A 32 8.74 -0.30 -6.37
C GLN A 32 9.36 0.02 -7.73
N SER A 33 8.61 0.67 -8.61
CA SER A 33 9.13 1.19 -9.87
C SER A 33 10.03 2.39 -9.63
N ARG A 34 10.85 2.74 -10.63
CA ARG A 34 11.55 4.01 -10.64
C ARG A 34 10.53 5.15 -10.46
N PRO A 35 10.80 6.16 -9.62
CA PRO A 35 9.96 7.33 -9.54
C PRO A 35 9.96 8.09 -10.88
N GLU A 36 8.77 8.34 -11.41
CA GLU A 36 8.53 9.20 -12.58
C GLU A 36 7.64 10.35 -12.15
N ASN A 37 8.03 11.60 -12.42
CA ASN A 37 7.28 12.80 -12.03
C ASN A 37 6.92 12.85 -10.52
N GLY A 38 7.82 12.40 -9.64
CA GLY A 38 7.61 12.40 -8.18
C GLY A 38 6.63 11.34 -7.69
N THR A 39 6.45 10.27 -8.47
CA THR A 39 5.43 9.24 -8.27
C THR A 39 6.04 7.87 -8.58
N ALA A 40 5.79 6.84 -7.78
CA ALA A 40 6.39 5.51 -7.97
C ALA A 40 5.34 4.42 -7.78
N GLN A 41 5.14 3.56 -8.79
CA GLN A 41 4.28 2.40 -8.61
C GLN A 41 4.87 1.51 -7.53
N VAL A 42 4.05 1.13 -6.55
CA VAL A 42 4.45 0.21 -5.51
C VAL A 42 3.41 -0.90 -5.47
N GLU A 43 3.90 -2.13 -5.52
CA GLU A 43 3.12 -3.34 -5.34
C GLU A 43 3.55 -3.99 -4.04
N VAL A 44 2.58 -4.36 -3.20
CA VAL A 44 2.85 -5.00 -1.91
C VAL A 44 2.02 -6.27 -1.80
N THR A 45 2.69 -7.40 -1.60
CA THR A 45 2.02 -8.64 -1.22
C THR A 45 2.02 -8.75 0.29
N VAL A 46 0.85 -9.01 0.87
CA VAL A 46 0.69 -9.10 2.33
C VAL A 46 0.01 -10.41 2.71
N ARG A 47 0.41 -11.00 3.84
CA ARG A 47 -0.34 -12.05 4.53
C ARG A 47 -1.26 -11.41 5.56
N THR A 48 -2.52 -11.78 5.50
CA THR A 48 -3.61 -11.16 6.30
C THR A 48 -4.07 -12.04 7.47
N GLY A 49 -3.46 -13.20 7.68
CA GLY A 49 -3.93 -14.21 8.65
C GLY A 49 -3.94 -13.79 10.12
N THR A 50 -3.26 -12.70 10.46
CA THR A 50 -3.20 -12.12 11.82
C THR A 50 -3.94 -10.79 11.94
N MET A 51 -4.66 -10.37 10.89
CA MET A 51 -5.40 -9.11 10.91
C MET A 51 -6.61 -9.21 11.84
N GLN A 52 -6.81 -8.15 12.63
CA GLN A 52 -7.99 -7.97 13.50
C GLN A 52 -9.08 -7.11 12.84
N MET A 53 -8.95 -6.86 11.54
CA MET A 53 -9.89 -6.11 10.70
C MET A 53 -9.98 -6.75 9.31
N THR A 54 -11.00 -6.38 8.55
CA THR A 54 -11.13 -6.84 7.16
C THR A 54 -10.06 -6.22 6.26
N VAL A 55 -9.76 -6.87 5.13
CA VAL A 55 -8.87 -6.30 4.11
C VAL A 55 -9.44 -4.99 3.59
N GLU A 56 -10.74 -4.93 3.37
CA GLU A 56 -11.46 -3.75 2.88
C GLU A 56 -11.37 -2.56 3.85
N GLU A 57 -11.47 -2.80 5.17
CA GLU A 57 -11.22 -1.77 6.18
C GLU A 57 -9.77 -1.28 6.17
N MET A 58 -8.80 -2.18 6.04
CA MET A 58 -7.39 -1.80 5.91
C MET A 58 -7.18 -0.93 4.66
N LEU A 59 -7.70 -1.34 3.50
CA LEU A 59 -7.58 -0.58 2.24
C LEU A 59 -8.24 0.80 2.37
N THR A 60 -9.39 0.90 3.06
CA THR A 60 -10.06 2.17 3.34
C THR A 60 -9.20 3.07 4.22
N ARG A 61 -8.53 2.52 5.24
CA ARG A 61 -7.61 3.28 6.10
C ARG A 61 -6.39 3.77 5.34
N LEU A 62 -5.82 2.93 4.48
CA LEU A 62 -4.69 3.30 3.62
C LEU A 62 -5.08 4.39 2.61
N ALA A 63 -6.24 4.28 1.96
CA ALA A 63 -6.73 5.27 1.00
C ALA A 63 -7.02 6.65 1.62
N ARG A 64 -7.24 6.73 2.95
CA ARG A 64 -7.42 8.00 3.67
C ARG A 64 -6.11 8.72 3.98
N GLN A 65 -4.97 8.09 3.73
CA GLN A 65 -3.67 8.70 3.97
C GLN A 65 -3.36 9.69 2.84
N SER A 66 -2.89 10.90 3.19
CA SER A 66 -2.66 12.00 2.24
C SER A 66 -1.58 11.74 1.18
N PHE A 67 -0.79 10.68 1.36
CA PHE A 67 0.27 10.21 0.46
C PHE A 67 -0.15 8.99 -0.38
N VAL A 68 -1.38 8.52 -0.23
CA VAL A 68 -1.93 7.40 -0.99
C VAL A 68 -2.96 7.95 -1.97
N VAL A 69 -2.66 7.82 -3.26
CA VAL A 69 -3.53 8.35 -4.33
C VAL A 69 -4.56 7.33 -4.79
N GLU A 70 -4.17 6.06 -4.82
CA GLU A 70 -5.06 4.98 -5.21
C GLU A 70 -4.59 3.67 -4.55
N VAL A 71 -5.53 2.87 -4.03
CA VAL A 71 -5.24 1.54 -3.48
C VAL A 71 -6.15 0.53 -4.16
N HIS A 72 -5.57 -0.54 -4.69
CA HIS A 72 -6.33 -1.63 -5.30
C HIS A 72 -5.82 -2.98 -4.82
N ARG A 73 -6.75 -3.91 -4.62
CA ARG A 73 -6.43 -5.31 -4.33
C ARG A 73 -6.17 -6.03 -5.66
N GLY A 74 -4.96 -6.56 -5.83
CA GLY A 74 -4.66 -7.53 -6.90
C GLY A 74 -5.36 -8.86 -6.59
N THR A 75 -6.03 -9.43 -7.61
CA THR A 75 -6.69 -10.75 -7.54
C THR A 75 -5.73 -11.86 -7.95
#